data_AF-A0A2V3A3E6-F1
#
_entry.id   AF-A0A2V3A3E6-F1
#
_cell.length_a   1.000
_cell.length_b   1.000
_cell.length_c   1.000
_cell.angle_alpha   90.00
_cell.angle_beta   90.00
_cell.angle_gamma   90.00
#
_symmetry.space_group_name_H-M   'P 1'
#
loop_
_entity.id
_entity.type
_entity.pdbx_description
1 polymer ?
#
loop_
_entity_poly.entity_id
_entity_poly.type
_entity_poly.pdbx_seq_one_letter_code
_entity_poly.pdbx_strand_id
1 'polypeptide(L)'
;MNPSYSQIKAHMLQVTYENWLSQLKQPNHERENFSEEQHILHVGQIVARFLGIPLDEDDYYNRLFDLIHTEGAGLLLLSEDHLDKTINNQQFQAIQKVLNINREQNLSINRFAAFLDGEQLLMKSPVPSLHRKIREAMIKMLQLFSESEPDGLKNQEIRRVLVDVIKWSFNHLGQEIAETDPENAMPKILWFGDGKKSHLYFLYYLLSLGCDIIYFSPSGEDLLAKVGTDIQESFVHHYPEKKKPEPFPKEKRRRSATVAYRASREIETILNHEGSGLYKPWQLRDYTPSSVTLKTTYDELFILIKEKAMIRPSFEVKEGRVIIPSVFAKIQGLSKNRKEYWDRIQTISQYEQSLLIRRFPFTNSVNNDFRFHYRSALDSEGLLDPEKMAGAHYWKYQHLPTGLQNGIAMAIRNICARPYLKPLPQESEEELKIYLFTQSMQIPPSILKLMQQFDYSQDVPKIILYNNELNGTMVRTDAALLLLLNQFGLDIVLYNPPGHNDIENFIAEGLYDVHWLEDVVFEQEFKEPSFLKKVLFQGLLKNLKGD
;
A
#
# COMPACT_ATOMS: atom_id res chain seq x y z
N MET A 1 56.89 3.62 0.63
CA MET A 1 57.39 4.60 -0.37
C MET A 1 56.43 5.78 -0.33
N ASN A 2 56.91 7.03 -0.35
CA ASN A 2 55.98 8.16 -0.45
C ASN A 2 55.42 8.16 -1.89
N PRO A 3 54.09 8.21 -2.07
CA PRO A 3 53.50 8.28 -3.41
C PRO A 3 53.98 9.54 -4.15
N SER A 4 54.09 9.47 -5.47
CA SER A 4 54.54 10.56 -6.36
C SER A 4 53.48 11.67 -6.53
N TYR A 5 52.24 11.40 -6.10
CA TYR A 5 51.10 12.31 -6.12
C TYR A 5 50.78 12.90 -4.73
N SER A 6 50.27 14.14 -4.74
CA SER A 6 49.91 14.92 -3.56
C SER A 6 48.41 15.18 -3.43
N GLN A 7 47.63 14.91 -4.49
CA GLN A 7 46.17 15.11 -4.54
C GLN A 7 45.49 13.93 -5.24
N ILE A 8 44.20 13.72 -4.95
CA ILE A 8 43.36 12.69 -5.57
C ILE A 8 42.13 13.36 -6.18
N LYS A 9 41.91 13.12 -7.48
CA LYS A 9 40.74 13.59 -8.22
C LYS A 9 39.92 12.38 -8.69
N ALA A 10 38.71 12.27 -8.17
CA ALA A 10 37.75 11.25 -8.57
C ALA A 10 36.93 11.76 -9.77
N HIS A 11 36.75 10.91 -10.77
CA HIS A 11 35.95 11.18 -11.97
C HIS A 11 34.82 10.16 -12.07
N MET A 12 33.60 10.64 -12.27
CA MET A 12 32.44 9.75 -12.35
C MET A 12 32.52 8.89 -13.62
N LEU A 13 32.40 7.58 -13.48
CA LEU A 13 32.41 6.64 -14.59
C LEU A 13 30.99 6.44 -15.13
N GLN A 14 30.89 6.42 -16.46
CA GLN A 14 29.65 6.08 -17.15
C GLN A 14 29.45 4.57 -17.13
N VAL A 15 28.48 4.10 -16.34
CA VAL A 15 28.13 2.68 -16.23
C VAL A 15 26.69 2.43 -16.68
N THR A 16 26.38 1.18 -17.02
CA THR A 16 25.06 0.71 -17.41
C THR A 16 24.53 -0.31 -16.39
N TYR A 17 23.25 -0.68 -16.54
CA TYR A 17 22.62 -1.69 -15.70
C TYR A 17 23.36 -3.04 -15.73
N GLU A 18 23.96 -3.38 -16.86
CA GLU A 18 24.63 -4.65 -17.11
C GLU A 18 26.08 -4.68 -16.63
N ASN A 19 26.78 -3.54 -16.64
CA ASN A 19 28.25 -3.51 -16.45
C ASN A 19 28.73 -2.88 -15.13
N TRP A 20 27.87 -2.17 -14.39
CA TRP A 20 28.29 -1.42 -13.20
C TRP A 20 29.01 -2.29 -12.17
N LEU A 21 28.54 -3.53 -11.98
CA LEU A 21 29.10 -4.45 -10.99
C LEU A 21 30.47 -4.99 -11.42
N SER A 22 30.63 -5.32 -12.70
CA SER A 22 31.95 -5.74 -13.22
C SER A 22 32.97 -4.61 -13.13
N GLN A 23 32.56 -3.37 -13.45
CA GLN A 23 33.40 -2.18 -13.33
C GLN A 23 33.77 -1.90 -11.85
N LEU A 24 32.81 -2.06 -10.93
CA LEU A 24 33.04 -1.90 -9.49
C LEU A 24 34.08 -2.87 -8.94
N LYS A 25 34.14 -4.10 -9.46
CA LYS A 25 35.10 -5.12 -9.03
C LYS A 25 36.53 -4.88 -9.56
N GLN A 26 36.69 -4.08 -10.61
CA GLN A 26 38.02 -3.74 -11.12
C GLN A 26 38.78 -2.85 -10.13
N PRO A 27 40.09 -3.06 -9.97
CA PRO A 27 40.94 -2.15 -9.23
C PRO A 27 41.06 -0.81 -9.97
N ASN A 28 41.29 0.28 -9.25
CA ASN A 28 41.31 1.64 -9.80
C ASN A 28 42.29 1.81 -10.95
N HIS A 29 43.47 1.17 -10.90
CA HIS A 29 44.47 1.24 -11.97
C HIS A 29 44.03 0.59 -13.29
N GLU A 30 42.99 -0.24 -13.29
CA GLU A 30 42.40 -0.83 -14.49
C GLU A 30 41.15 -0.07 -14.98
N ARG A 31 40.64 0.88 -14.19
CA ARG A 31 39.44 1.66 -14.53
C ARG A 31 39.77 2.78 -15.52
N GLU A 32 38.76 3.21 -16.27
CA GLU A 32 38.85 4.40 -17.10
C GLU A 32 39.21 5.65 -16.26
N ASN A 33 39.86 6.63 -16.88
CA ASN A 33 40.34 7.87 -16.25
C ASN A 33 41.39 7.67 -15.15
N PHE A 34 42.00 6.48 -15.04
CA PHE A 34 43.17 6.30 -14.18
C PHE A 34 44.42 6.91 -14.83
N SER A 35 45.00 7.91 -14.19
CA SER A 35 46.29 8.48 -14.58
C SER A 35 46.96 9.19 -13.41
N GLU A 36 48.28 9.34 -13.50
CA GLU A 36 49.03 10.23 -12.61
C GLU A 36 49.63 11.37 -13.42
N GLU A 37 49.09 12.57 -13.25
CA GLU A 37 49.52 13.77 -13.98
C GLU A 37 49.71 14.94 -13.01
N GLN A 38 50.82 15.68 -13.14
CA GLN A 38 51.06 16.91 -12.37
C GLN A 38 50.92 16.76 -10.83
N HIS A 39 51.36 15.62 -10.28
CA HIS A 39 51.20 15.26 -8.85
C HIS A 39 49.74 15.07 -8.40
N ILE A 40 48.83 14.77 -9.31
CA ILE A 40 47.43 14.42 -9.05
C ILE A 40 47.20 12.99 -9.52
N LEU A 41 46.67 12.15 -8.64
CA LEU A 41 46.14 10.83 -9.00
C LEU A 41 44.69 10.98 -9.43
N HIS A 42 44.41 10.62 -10.67
CA HIS A 42 43.07 10.56 -11.23
C HIS A 42 42.53 9.13 -11.06
N VAL A 43 41.33 8.99 -10.49
CA VAL A 43 40.69 7.69 -10.24
C VAL A 43 39.24 7.70 -10.73
N GLY A 44 38.78 6.57 -11.26
CA GLY A 44 37.38 6.38 -11.63
C GLY A 44 36.50 6.04 -10.43
N GLN A 45 35.37 6.75 -10.29
CA GLN A 45 34.36 6.58 -9.24
C GLN A 45 33.03 6.14 -9.84
N ILE A 46 32.42 5.11 -9.26
CA ILE A 46 31.13 4.56 -9.70
C ILE A 46 30.04 5.00 -8.73
N VAL A 47 28.99 5.60 -9.29
CA VAL A 47 27.77 5.94 -8.55
C VAL A 47 26.59 5.41 -9.32
N ALA A 48 25.91 4.40 -8.76
CA ALA A 48 24.76 3.75 -9.36
C ALA A 48 23.56 3.81 -8.43
N ARG A 49 22.45 4.38 -8.89
CA ARG A 49 21.22 4.59 -8.13
C ARG A 49 20.09 3.75 -8.69
N PHE A 50 19.53 2.88 -7.88
CA PHE A 50 18.42 1.98 -8.20
C PHE A 50 17.20 2.39 -7.38
N LEU A 51 16.18 2.92 -8.06
CA LEU A 51 15.03 3.57 -7.45
C LEU A 51 13.76 2.77 -7.75
N GLY A 52 13.03 2.36 -6.72
CA GLY A 52 11.88 1.46 -6.79
C GLY A 52 12.25 0.00 -6.56
N ILE A 53 11.32 -0.91 -6.88
CA ILE A 53 11.50 -2.36 -6.81
C ILE A 53 10.96 -3.04 -8.09
N PRO A 54 11.66 -4.04 -8.65
CA PRO A 54 11.14 -4.78 -9.79
C PRO A 54 9.93 -5.63 -9.40
N LEU A 55 9.23 -6.15 -10.42
CA LEU A 55 8.05 -7.01 -10.23
C LEU A 55 8.37 -8.31 -9.46
N ASP A 56 9.61 -8.79 -9.55
CA ASP A 56 10.12 -9.92 -8.79
C ASP A 56 10.88 -9.42 -7.55
N GLU A 57 10.11 -9.14 -6.51
CA GLU A 57 10.61 -8.67 -5.23
C GLU A 57 11.54 -9.69 -4.56
N ASP A 58 11.29 -10.99 -4.73
CA ASP A 58 12.12 -12.01 -4.10
C ASP A 58 13.52 -12.06 -4.73
N ASP A 59 13.61 -11.95 -6.05
CA ASP A 59 14.86 -11.84 -6.79
C ASP A 59 15.64 -10.56 -6.43
N TYR A 60 14.93 -9.44 -6.27
CA TYR A 60 15.53 -8.17 -5.85
C TYR A 60 16.24 -8.28 -4.49
N TYR A 61 15.56 -8.82 -3.46
CA TYR A 61 16.16 -8.99 -2.14
C TYR A 61 17.25 -10.08 -2.15
N ASN A 62 17.11 -11.13 -2.97
CA ASN A 62 18.18 -12.11 -3.14
C ASN A 62 19.44 -11.47 -3.75
N ARG A 63 19.29 -10.58 -4.72
CA ARG A 63 20.41 -9.82 -5.30
C ARG A 63 21.09 -8.91 -4.29
N LEU A 64 20.32 -8.19 -3.46
CA LEU A 64 20.88 -7.39 -2.38
C LEU A 64 21.68 -8.23 -1.40
N PHE A 65 21.17 -9.40 -1.02
CA PHE A 65 21.89 -10.34 -0.16
C PHE A 65 23.22 -10.78 -0.80
N ASP A 66 23.18 -11.13 -2.09
CA ASP A 66 24.35 -11.61 -2.84
C ASP A 66 25.43 -10.54 -2.99
N LEU A 67 25.06 -9.28 -3.21
CA LEU A 67 26.00 -8.16 -3.33
C LEU A 67 26.92 -8.00 -2.11
N ILE A 68 26.40 -8.28 -0.91
CA ILE A 68 27.14 -8.14 0.35
C ILE A 68 27.86 -9.45 0.74
N HIS A 69 27.22 -10.61 0.56
CA HIS A 69 27.70 -11.85 1.16
C HIS A 69 28.39 -12.81 0.19
N THR A 70 28.00 -12.81 -1.09
CA THR A 70 28.41 -13.85 -2.05
C THR A 70 29.30 -13.32 -3.15
N GLU A 71 29.01 -12.12 -3.66
CA GLU A 71 29.62 -11.60 -4.88
C GLU A 71 31.05 -11.08 -4.70
N GLY A 72 31.50 -10.90 -3.45
CA GLY A 72 32.87 -10.49 -3.14
C GLY A 72 33.23 -9.10 -3.66
N ALA A 73 32.26 -8.18 -3.75
CA ALA A 73 32.49 -6.83 -4.28
C ALA A 73 33.23 -5.89 -3.31
N GLY A 74 33.42 -6.29 -2.03
CA GLY A 74 34.00 -5.45 -0.99
C GLY A 74 33.11 -4.27 -0.60
N LEU A 75 31.78 -4.43 -0.72
CA LEU A 75 30.80 -3.39 -0.39
C LEU A 75 30.53 -3.34 1.11
N LEU A 76 30.65 -2.16 1.68
CA LEU A 76 30.21 -1.87 3.04
C LEU A 76 28.72 -1.53 3.05
N LEU A 77 27.91 -2.34 3.74
CA LEU A 77 26.47 -2.12 3.88
C LEU A 77 26.18 -0.99 4.87
N LEU A 78 25.53 0.06 4.39
CA LEU A 78 24.98 1.14 5.19
C LEU A 78 23.47 1.24 4.99
N SER A 79 22.73 1.11 6.08
CA SER A 79 21.29 1.42 6.15
C SER A 79 20.94 1.94 7.53
N GLU A 80 19.74 2.49 7.73
CA GLU A 80 19.28 2.99 9.04
C GLU A 80 19.46 1.95 10.18
N ASP A 81 19.31 0.66 9.87
CA ASP A 81 19.44 -0.44 10.83
C ASP A 81 20.90 -0.89 11.05
N HIS A 82 21.81 -0.58 10.11
CA HIS A 82 23.22 -0.99 10.17
C HIS A 82 24.15 0.14 10.63
N LEU A 83 23.69 1.39 10.58
CA LEU A 83 24.47 2.52 11.06
C LEU A 83 24.65 2.44 12.58
N ASP A 84 25.89 2.23 13.02
CA ASP A 84 26.29 2.37 14.42
C ASP A 84 26.03 3.80 14.93
N LYS A 85 25.17 3.89 15.96
CA LYS A 85 24.71 5.14 16.58
C LYS A 85 25.53 5.53 17.80
N THR A 86 26.58 4.79 18.15
CA THR A 86 27.44 5.07 19.31
C THR A 86 28.45 6.17 19.02
N ILE A 87 28.62 7.10 19.95
CA ILE A 87 29.67 8.14 19.91
C ILE A 87 30.27 8.28 21.31
N ASN A 88 31.58 8.37 21.40
CA ASN A 88 32.23 8.57 22.69
C ASN A 88 32.05 10.03 23.17
N ASN A 89 32.02 10.23 24.49
CA ASN A 89 31.77 11.57 25.04
C ASN A 89 32.87 12.57 24.66
N GLN A 90 34.12 12.14 24.52
CA GLN A 90 35.22 13.04 24.15
C GLN A 90 35.04 13.65 22.75
N GLN A 91 34.72 12.84 21.73
CA GLN A 91 34.39 13.29 20.38
C GLN A 91 33.16 14.22 20.40
N PHE A 92 32.12 13.87 21.17
CA PHE A 92 30.94 14.72 21.27
C PHE A 92 31.27 16.11 21.86
N GLN A 93 32.07 16.17 22.93
CA GLN A 93 32.50 17.42 23.54
C GLN A 93 33.39 18.25 22.58
N ALA A 94 34.28 17.59 21.83
CA ALA A 94 35.09 18.24 20.81
C ALA A 94 34.23 18.87 19.71
N ILE A 95 33.17 18.18 19.24
CA ILE A 95 32.21 18.75 18.28
C ILE A 95 31.53 19.99 18.87
N GLN A 96 31.10 19.94 20.14
CA GLN A 96 30.50 21.10 20.81
C GLN A 96 31.47 22.28 20.89
N LYS A 97 32.75 22.02 21.21
CA LYS A 97 33.79 23.03 21.27
C LYS A 97 33.94 23.77 19.93
N VAL A 98 34.05 23.04 18.81
CA VAL A 98 34.15 23.65 17.47
C VAL A 98 32.90 24.47 17.14
N LEU A 99 31.71 23.96 17.45
CA LEU A 99 30.45 24.67 17.23
C LEU A 99 30.34 25.97 18.04
N ASN A 100 30.80 25.97 19.30
CA ASN A 100 30.82 27.17 20.14
C ASN A 100 31.78 28.23 19.58
N ILE A 101 32.99 27.82 19.16
CA ILE A 101 33.94 28.72 18.50
C ILE A 101 33.31 29.31 17.23
N ASN A 102 32.56 28.53 16.47
CA ASN A 102 31.86 29.04 15.28
C ASN A 102 30.79 30.08 15.61
N ARG A 103 30.02 29.88 16.68
CA ARG A 103 29.01 30.84 17.11
C ARG A 103 29.62 32.17 17.55
N GLU A 104 30.77 32.13 18.22
CA GLU A 104 31.48 33.32 18.70
C GLU A 104 32.21 34.07 17.57
N GLN A 105 32.88 33.33 16.68
CA GLN A 105 33.83 33.92 15.72
C GLN A 105 33.33 33.96 14.28
N ASN A 106 32.17 33.38 13.99
CA ASN A 106 31.59 33.28 12.65
C ASN A 106 32.60 32.76 11.61
N LEU A 107 33.06 31.52 11.79
CA LEU A 107 34.17 30.97 11.03
C LEU A 107 33.80 30.80 9.56
N SER A 108 34.76 31.05 8.66
CA SER A 108 34.66 30.58 7.28
C SER A 108 34.71 29.05 7.24
N ILE A 109 34.15 28.44 6.19
CA ILE A 109 34.09 26.98 6.04
C ILE A 109 35.48 26.33 6.16
N ASN A 110 36.50 26.90 5.51
CA ASN A 110 37.87 26.40 5.58
C ASN A 110 38.44 26.44 7.01
N ARG A 111 38.11 27.50 7.77
CA ARG A 111 38.55 27.64 9.16
C ARG A 111 37.78 26.68 10.07
N PHE A 112 36.48 26.49 9.83
CA PHE A 112 35.66 25.50 10.53
C PHE A 112 36.23 24.09 10.35
N ALA A 113 36.52 23.68 9.11
CA ALA A 113 37.14 22.39 8.81
C ALA A 113 38.54 22.25 9.47
N ALA A 114 39.32 23.33 9.54
CA ALA A 114 40.61 23.33 10.25
C ALA A 114 40.46 23.08 11.75
N PHE A 115 39.43 23.63 12.40
CA PHE A 115 39.13 23.34 13.80
C PHE A 115 38.64 21.91 14.02
N LEU A 116 37.83 21.36 13.11
CA LEU A 116 37.45 19.94 13.16
C LEU A 116 38.69 19.04 13.12
N ASP A 117 39.60 19.31 12.19
CA ASP A 117 40.86 18.58 12.04
C ASP A 117 41.76 18.71 13.29
N GLY A 118 41.90 19.93 13.82
CA GLY A 118 42.68 20.21 15.03
C GLY A 118 42.16 19.52 16.29
N GLU A 119 40.85 19.35 16.41
CA GLU A 119 40.21 18.57 17.49
C GLU A 119 40.13 17.06 17.19
N GLN A 120 40.80 16.59 16.12
CA GLN A 120 40.86 15.18 15.70
C GLN A 120 39.49 14.58 15.38
N LEU A 121 38.59 15.40 14.82
CA LEU A 121 37.23 15.00 14.41
C LEU A 121 37.16 14.53 12.96
N LEU A 122 38.29 14.45 12.26
CA LEU A 122 38.41 13.87 10.92
C LEU A 122 39.23 12.59 10.99
N MET A 123 38.89 11.61 10.14
CA MET A 123 39.64 10.38 10.01
C MET A 123 41.09 10.65 9.57
N LYS A 124 42.02 9.82 10.05
CA LYS A 124 43.44 9.89 9.66
C LYS A 124 43.73 8.77 8.68
N SER A 125 44.52 9.08 7.66
CA SER A 125 45.04 8.09 6.71
C SER A 125 46.57 8.17 6.72
N PRO A 126 47.29 7.03 6.66
CA PRO A 126 48.73 7.03 6.46
C PRO A 126 49.13 7.56 5.08
N VAL A 127 48.21 7.58 4.12
CA VAL A 127 48.42 8.13 2.78
C VAL A 127 48.12 9.64 2.80
N PRO A 128 49.12 10.53 2.62
CA PRO A 128 48.95 11.98 2.80
C PRO A 128 47.92 12.61 1.85
N SER A 129 47.86 12.13 0.60
CA SER A 129 46.92 12.60 -0.42
C SER A 129 45.47 12.20 -0.09
N LEU A 130 45.25 11.02 0.49
CA LEU A 130 43.94 10.59 1.00
C LEU A 130 43.55 11.37 2.27
N HIS A 131 44.49 11.62 3.18
CA HIS A 131 44.24 12.48 4.34
C HIS A 131 43.81 13.90 3.92
N ARG A 132 44.45 14.46 2.90
CA ARG A 132 44.01 15.73 2.30
C ARG A 132 42.61 15.63 1.70
N LYS A 133 42.32 14.55 0.96
CA LYS A 133 41.00 14.30 0.35
C LYS A 133 39.86 14.21 1.38
N ILE A 134 40.11 13.60 2.55
CA ILE A 134 39.17 13.55 3.68
C ILE A 134 38.77 14.95 4.14
N ARG A 135 39.74 15.86 4.25
CA ARG A 135 39.50 17.25 4.63
C ARG A 135 38.77 18.02 3.53
N GLU A 136 39.15 17.82 2.27
CA GLU A 136 38.47 18.42 1.12
C GLU A 136 37.00 17.98 1.02
N ALA A 137 36.71 16.70 1.26
CA ALA A 137 35.35 16.17 1.29
C ALA A 137 34.51 16.77 2.43
N MET A 138 35.10 16.97 3.60
CA MET A 138 34.43 17.65 4.71
C MET A 138 34.11 19.11 4.38
N ILE A 139 35.05 19.82 3.74
CA ILE A 139 34.83 21.20 3.28
C ILE A 139 33.66 21.25 2.29
N LYS A 140 33.62 20.35 1.30
CA LYS A 140 32.51 20.26 0.35
C LYS A 140 31.16 20.01 1.04
N MET A 141 31.10 19.06 1.98
CA MET A 141 29.88 18.79 2.73
C MET A 141 29.40 20.02 3.51
N LEU A 142 30.32 20.73 4.16
CA LEU A 142 30.01 21.98 4.87
C LEU A 142 29.56 23.10 3.92
N GLN A 143 30.10 23.17 2.70
CA GLN A 143 29.64 24.09 1.65
C GLN A 143 28.20 23.77 1.26
N LEU A 144 27.90 22.52 0.90
CA LEU A 144 26.55 22.08 0.58
C LEU A 144 25.57 22.39 1.71
N PHE A 145 25.96 22.12 2.97
CA PHE A 145 25.14 22.46 4.13
C PHE A 145 24.90 23.97 4.22
N SER A 146 25.96 24.77 4.09
CA SER A 146 25.87 26.22 4.21
C SER A 146 25.02 26.87 3.11
N GLU A 147 24.99 26.27 1.92
CA GLU A 147 24.22 26.74 0.77
C GLU A 147 22.75 26.26 0.82
N SER A 148 22.51 25.06 1.36
CA SER A 148 21.18 24.45 1.37
C SER A 148 20.34 24.82 2.60
N GLU A 149 20.97 25.17 3.71
CA GLU A 149 20.29 25.37 5.00
C GLU A 149 20.26 26.86 5.39
N PRO A 150 19.14 27.34 5.97
CA PRO A 150 19.04 28.72 6.41
C PRO A 150 20.08 29.02 7.49
N ASP A 151 20.64 30.24 7.48
CA ASP A 151 21.72 30.68 8.37
C ASP A 151 23.04 29.88 8.27
N GLY A 152 23.18 29.02 7.25
CA GLY A 152 24.37 28.25 6.95
C GLY A 152 24.94 27.52 8.17
N LEU A 153 26.23 27.68 8.46
CA LEU A 153 26.89 27.02 9.61
C LEU A 153 26.36 27.44 11.00
N LYS A 154 25.45 28.43 11.10
CA LYS A 154 24.76 28.80 12.34
C LYS A 154 23.43 28.08 12.54
N ASN A 155 22.94 27.37 11.53
CA ASN A 155 21.73 26.58 11.60
C ASN A 155 21.77 25.61 12.79
N GLN A 156 20.66 25.41 13.49
CA GLN A 156 20.60 24.53 14.66
C GLN A 156 20.84 23.04 14.30
N GLU A 157 20.50 22.63 13.08
CA GLU A 157 20.66 21.26 12.59
C GLU A 157 22.13 20.87 12.32
N ILE A 158 23.05 21.84 12.18
CA ILE A 158 24.47 21.56 11.90
C ILE A 158 25.08 20.65 12.98
N ARG A 159 24.63 20.80 14.24
CA ARG A 159 25.08 19.96 15.34
C ARG A 159 24.73 18.51 15.09
N ARG A 160 23.48 18.23 14.72
CA ARG A 160 23.00 16.87 14.48
C ARG A 160 23.71 16.26 13.29
N VAL A 161 23.80 17.00 12.18
CA VAL A 161 24.48 16.56 10.96
C VAL A 161 25.95 16.26 11.23
N LEU A 162 26.69 17.14 11.92
CA LEU A 162 28.10 16.90 12.23
C LEU A 162 28.31 15.71 13.15
N VAL A 163 27.50 15.59 14.21
CA VAL A 163 27.57 14.45 15.12
C VAL A 163 27.36 13.15 14.36
N ASP A 164 26.34 13.09 13.50
CA ASP A 164 26.03 11.90 12.72
C ASP A 164 27.13 11.58 11.68
N VAL A 165 27.54 12.56 10.87
CA VAL A 165 28.57 12.38 9.83
C VAL A 165 29.90 11.95 10.43
N ILE A 166 30.38 12.62 11.48
CA ILE A 166 31.66 12.30 12.12
C ILE A 166 31.60 10.90 12.73
N LYS A 167 30.55 10.62 13.51
CA LYS A 167 30.33 9.32 14.14
C LYS A 167 30.33 8.19 13.12
N TRP A 168 29.54 8.31 12.06
CA TRP A 168 29.44 7.26 11.05
C TRP A 168 30.73 7.11 10.26
N SER A 169 31.44 8.21 9.99
CA SER A 169 32.76 8.15 9.36
C SER A 169 33.73 7.32 10.21
N PHE A 170 33.85 7.60 11.51
CA PHE A 170 34.75 6.82 12.37
C PHE A 170 34.32 5.35 12.52
N ASN A 171 33.04 5.09 12.79
CA ASN A 171 32.55 3.75 13.11
C ASN A 171 32.56 2.81 11.90
N HIS A 172 32.36 3.35 10.69
CA HIS A 172 32.20 2.53 9.47
C HIS A 172 33.36 2.62 8.50
N LEU A 173 34.09 3.75 8.47
CA LEU A 173 35.19 3.96 7.53
C LEU A 173 36.56 4.06 8.17
N GLY A 174 36.66 4.20 9.50
CA GLY A 174 37.94 4.43 10.16
C GLY A 174 39.00 3.37 9.82
N GLN A 175 38.62 2.09 9.84
CA GLN A 175 39.51 0.99 9.47
C GLN A 175 39.77 0.93 7.96
N GLU A 176 38.70 0.97 7.15
CA GLU A 176 38.80 0.96 5.68
C GLU A 176 39.76 2.03 5.17
N ILE A 177 39.65 3.26 5.67
CA ILE A 177 40.50 4.40 5.29
C ILE A 177 41.97 4.24 5.72
N ALA A 178 42.22 3.56 6.84
CA ALA A 178 43.58 3.30 7.30
C ALA A 178 44.31 2.29 6.40
N GLU A 179 43.56 1.37 5.78
CA GLU A 179 44.07 0.30 4.93
C GLU A 179 43.94 0.62 3.43
N THR A 180 43.23 1.70 3.07
CA THR A 180 42.96 2.11 1.69
C THR A 180 44.26 2.48 0.95
N ASP A 181 44.47 1.84 -0.21
CA ASP A 181 45.41 2.26 -1.23
C ASP A 181 44.64 2.86 -2.43
N PRO A 182 44.66 4.20 -2.63
CA PRO A 182 43.93 4.86 -3.70
C PRO A 182 44.26 4.39 -5.12
N GLU A 183 45.47 3.86 -5.36
CA GLU A 183 45.85 3.29 -6.67
C GLU A 183 45.14 1.95 -6.95
N ASN A 184 44.80 1.22 -5.88
CA ASN A 184 44.13 -0.06 -5.97
C ASN A 184 42.61 0.04 -5.83
N ALA A 185 42.10 0.70 -4.79
CA ALA A 185 40.66 0.87 -4.60
C ALA A 185 40.35 2.01 -3.62
N MET A 186 39.26 2.74 -3.90
CA MET A 186 38.59 3.57 -2.89
C MET A 186 37.53 2.73 -2.15
N PRO A 187 37.10 3.13 -0.93
CA PRO A 187 36.03 2.44 -0.23
C PRO A 187 34.74 2.36 -1.06
N LYS A 188 34.05 1.21 -0.97
CA LYS A 188 32.85 0.93 -1.77
C LYS A 188 31.65 0.76 -0.84
N ILE A 189 30.59 1.51 -1.11
CA ILE A 189 29.46 1.64 -0.20
C ILE A 189 28.19 1.15 -0.87
N LEU A 190 27.42 0.31 -0.18
CA LEU A 190 26.04 0.02 -0.53
C LEU A 190 25.13 0.77 0.45
N TRP A 191 24.38 1.74 -0.05
CA TRP A 191 23.30 2.35 0.71
C TRP A 191 21.98 1.65 0.42
N PHE A 192 21.26 1.25 1.46
CA PHE A 192 19.94 0.64 1.31
C PHE A 192 18.86 1.36 2.14
N GLY A 193 17.75 1.69 1.48
CA GLY A 193 16.53 2.21 2.10
C GLY A 193 16.40 3.73 2.09
N ASP A 194 15.32 4.19 2.70
CA ASP A 194 14.97 5.61 2.81
C ASP A 194 15.96 6.34 3.72
N GLY A 195 16.02 7.67 3.59
CA GLY A 195 16.99 8.43 4.36
C GLY A 195 16.50 9.74 4.94
N LYS A 196 17.27 10.21 5.93
CA LYS A 196 17.01 11.45 6.67
C LYS A 196 18.02 12.51 6.23
N LYS A 197 17.83 13.74 6.71
CA LYS A 197 18.74 14.87 6.45
C LYS A 197 20.21 14.54 6.72
N SER A 198 20.54 13.96 7.87
CA SER A 198 21.93 13.57 8.16
C SER A 198 22.50 12.57 7.15
N HIS A 199 21.68 11.64 6.62
CA HIS A 199 22.13 10.67 5.60
C HIS A 199 22.48 11.35 4.29
N LEU A 200 21.75 12.39 3.88
CA LEU A 200 22.08 13.18 2.69
C LEU A 200 23.51 13.74 2.78
N TYR A 201 23.81 14.44 3.88
CA TYR A 201 25.14 15.04 4.08
C TYR A 201 26.24 14.00 4.24
N PHE A 202 25.93 12.85 4.86
CA PHE A 202 26.88 11.75 4.96
C PHE A 202 27.16 11.13 3.59
N LEU A 203 26.14 10.78 2.82
CA LEU A 203 26.30 10.26 1.45
C LEU A 203 27.06 11.25 0.56
N TYR A 204 26.82 12.55 0.70
CA TYR A 204 27.57 13.55 -0.06
C TYR A 204 29.04 13.67 0.40
N TYR A 205 29.31 13.51 1.69
CA TYR A 205 30.67 13.42 2.20
C TYR A 205 31.41 12.21 1.61
N LEU A 206 30.76 11.04 1.55
CA LEU A 206 31.29 9.83 0.92
C LEU A 206 31.55 10.01 -0.58
N LEU A 207 30.59 10.63 -1.28
CA LEU A 207 30.72 10.98 -2.69
C LEU A 207 31.93 11.88 -2.92
N SER A 208 32.05 12.94 -2.13
CA SER A 208 33.13 13.93 -2.22
C SER A 208 34.51 13.35 -1.87
N LEU A 209 34.55 12.33 -1.00
CA LEU A 209 35.76 11.59 -0.64
C LEU A 209 36.28 10.75 -1.82
N GLY A 210 35.40 10.36 -2.75
CA GLY A 210 35.72 9.51 -3.90
C GLY A 210 35.33 8.05 -3.70
N CYS A 211 34.46 7.74 -2.74
CA CYS A 211 33.96 6.38 -2.54
C CYS A 211 33.04 5.96 -3.68
N ASP A 212 33.06 4.68 -4.06
CA ASP A 212 32.02 4.12 -4.93
C ASP A 212 30.71 4.01 -4.13
N ILE A 213 29.57 4.38 -4.73
CA ILE A 213 28.26 4.37 -4.06
C ILE A 213 27.23 3.62 -4.91
N ILE A 214 26.71 2.53 -4.36
CA ILE A 214 25.60 1.78 -4.92
C ILE A 214 24.38 2.02 -4.03
N TYR A 215 23.41 2.76 -4.54
CA TYR A 215 22.26 3.24 -3.79
C TYR A 215 21.00 2.48 -4.21
N PHE A 216 20.35 1.80 -3.26
CA PHE A 216 19.10 1.09 -3.47
C PHE A 216 17.98 1.70 -2.60
N SER A 217 16.92 2.17 -3.24
CA SER A 217 15.77 2.78 -2.56
C SER A 217 14.46 2.18 -3.07
N PRO A 218 13.90 1.17 -2.36
CA PRO A 218 12.62 0.55 -2.72
C PRO A 218 11.45 1.53 -2.82
N SER A 219 11.47 2.62 -2.05
CA SER A 219 10.44 3.67 -2.09
C SER A 219 10.56 4.58 -3.32
N GLY A 220 11.71 4.53 -4.00
CA GLY A 220 12.08 5.45 -5.06
C GLY A 220 12.48 6.84 -4.57
N GLU A 221 12.65 7.06 -3.25
CA GLU A 221 13.29 8.26 -2.73
C GLU A 221 14.74 8.31 -3.20
N ASP A 222 15.16 9.47 -3.74
CA ASP A 222 16.54 9.72 -4.10
C ASP A 222 17.08 10.91 -3.32
N LEU A 223 17.88 10.62 -2.30
CA LEU A 223 18.54 11.68 -1.52
C LEU A 223 19.60 12.41 -2.35
N LEU A 224 20.40 11.67 -3.12
CA LEU A 224 21.53 12.24 -3.87
C LEU A 224 21.07 13.18 -4.98
N ALA A 225 19.86 13.02 -5.50
CA ALA A 225 19.23 13.96 -6.43
C ALA A 225 19.20 15.41 -5.91
N LYS A 226 19.21 15.62 -4.58
CA LYS A 226 19.17 16.95 -3.95
C LYS A 226 20.52 17.67 -3.96
N VAL A 227 21.59 17.01 -4.39
CA VAL A 227 22.97 17.49 -4.25
C VAL A 227 23.51 18.21 -5.49
N GLY A 228 22.69 18.39 -6.53
CA GLY A 228 23.00 19.27 -7.66
C GLY A 228 23.91 18.64 -8.72
N THR A 229 24.85 19.41 -9.28
CA THR A 229 25.63 19.05 -10.48
C THR A 229 26.59 17.89 -10.27
N ASP A 230 27.02 17.63 -9.03
CA ASP A 230 28.03 16.60 -8.68
C ASP A 230 27.57 15.16 -8.97
N ILE A 231 26.28 14.94 -9.24
CA ILE A 231 25.69 13.62 -9.49
C ILE A 231 25.05 13.49 -10.88
N GLN A 232 25.12 14.51 -11.74
CA GLN A 232 24.45 14.53 -13.05
C GLN A 232 24.89 13.39 -13.97
N GLU A 233 26.13 12.95 -13.83
CA GLU A 233 26.74 11.89 -14.62
C GLU A 233 26.56 10.49 -14.02
N SER A 234 25.85 10.36 -12.89
CA SER A 234 25.66 9.06 -12.23
C SER A 234 24.58 8.22 -12.90
N PHE A 235 24.77 6.90 -12.89
CA PHE A 235 23.80 5.98 -13.43
C PHE A 235 22.54 5.93 -12.56
N VAL A 236 21.36 6.00 -13.19
CA VAL A 236 20.06 5.89 -12.52
C VAL A 236 19.20 4.85 -13.22
N HIS A 237 18.70 3.88 -12.47
CA HIS A 237 17.71 2.91 -12.92
C HIS A 237 16.43 3.06 -12.12
N HIS A 238 15.30 3.20 -12.83
CA HIS A 238 13.97 3.25 -12.25
C HIS A 238 13.26 1.92 -12.46
N TYR A 239 12.92 1.26 -11.36
CA TYR A 239 12.07 0.09 -11.35
C TYR A 239 10.57 0.47 -11.41
N PRO A 240 9.69 -0.45 -11.85
CA PRO A 240 8.28 -0.14 -12.10
C PRO A 240 7.43 0.10 -10.84
N GLU A 241 7.76 -0.55 -9.71
CA GLU A 241 6.99 -0.42 -8.46
C GLU A 241 7.75 0.41 -7.41
N LYS A 242 7.01 0.96 -6.45
CA LYS A 242 7.56 1.63 -5.27
C LYS A 242 6.90 1.07 -4.02
N LYS A 243 7.71 0.68 -3.03
CA LYS A 243 7.24 0.15 -1.75
C LYS A 243 8.07 0.68 -0.61
N LYS A 244 7.49 0.71 0.58
CA LYS A 244 8.28 0.96 1.80
C LYS A 244 9.36 -0.13 1.91
N PRO A 245 10.63 0.21 2.17
CA PRO A 245 11.70 -0.78 2.27
C PRO A 245 11.43 -1.77 3.42
N GLU A 246 11.59 -3.06 3.13
CA GLU A 246 11.72 -4.09 4.18
C GLU A 246 13.13 -4.08 4.77
N PRO A 247 13.36 -4.70 5.94
CA PRO A 247 14.71 -4.84 6.49
C PRO A 247 15.66 -5.51 5.48
N PHE A 248 16.93 -5.10 5.49
CA PHE A 248 17.94 -5.69 4.61
C PHE A 248 18.00 -7.22 4.84
N PRO A 249 18.08 -8.03 3.76
CA PRO A 249 17.94 -9.47 3.85
C PRO A 249 19.09 -10.10 4.65
N LYS A 250 18.72 -10.94 5.62
CA LYS A 250 19.66 -11.75 6.42
C LYS A 250 19.88 -13.15 5.84
N GLU A 251 18.99 -13.60 4.97
CA GLU A 251 19.06 -14.85 4.23
C GLU A 251 18.39 -14.70 2.86
N LYS A 252 18.68 -15.63 1.94
CA LYS A 252 17.99 -15.69 0.64
C LYS A 252 16.55 -16.14 0.81
N ARG A 253 15.65 -15.47 0.11
CA ARG A 253 14.26 -15.88 -0.08
C ARG A 253 14.18 -17.12 -0.98
N ARG A 254 13.33 -18.06 -0.60
CA ARG A 254 13.25 -19.42 -1.20
C ARG A 254 12.47 -19.48 -2.52
N ARG A 255 11.77 -18.41 -2.90
CA ARG A 255 10.94 -18.39 -4.10
C ARG A 255 11.69 -17.66 -5.20
N SER A 256 11.68 -18.25 -6.40
CA SER A 256 12.21 -17.63 -7.61
C SER A 256 11.06 -17.55 -8.61
N ALA A 257 10.82 -16.37 -9.18
CA ALA A 257 9.79 -16.25 -10.18
C ALA A 257 10.25 -16.85 -11.51
N THR A 258 9.33 -17.49 -12.21
CA THR A 258 9.59 -18.00 -13.57
C THR A 258 9.51 -16.87 -14.59
N VAL A 259 10.13 -17.06 -15.76
CA VAL A 259 10.03 -16.13 -16.89
C VAL A 259 8.56 -15.85 -17.26
N ALA A 260 7.73 -16.89 -17.26
CA ALA A 260 6.29 -16.76 -17.54
C ALA A 260 5.56 -15.92 -16.48
N TYR A 261 5.91 -16.05 -15.21
CA TYR A 261 5.34 -15.22 -14.14
C TYR A 261 5.73 -13.75 -14.32
N ARG A 262 7.02 -13.47 -14.59
CA ARG A 262 7.53 -12.11 -14.81
C ARG A 262 6.83 -11.45 -16.00
N ALA A 263 6.73 -12.15 -17.13
CA ALA A 263 6.02 -11.65 -18.31
C ALA A 263 4.52 -11.42 -18.05
N SER A 264 3.86 -12.31 -17.30
CA SER A 264 2.45 -12.15 -16.95
C SER A 264 2.21 -10.93 -16.06
N ARG A 265 3.10 -10.68 -15.10
CA ARG A 265 3.06 -9.49 -14.23
C ARG A 265 3.32 -8.21 -15.01
N GLU A 266 4.25 -8.22 -15.96
CA GLU A 266 4.56 -7.04 -16.79
C GLU A 266 3.38 -6.64 -17.68
N ILE A 267 2.75 -7.61 -18.35
CA ILE A 267 1.51 -7.39 -19.10
C ILE A 267 0.39 -6.89 -18.18
N GLU A 268 0.30 -7.45 -16.97
CA GLU A 268 -0.68 -7.04 -15.96
C GLU A 268 -0.51 -5.57 -15.56
N THR A 269 0.71 -5.09 -15.31
CA THR A 269 0.96 -3.69 -14.96
C THR A 269 0.51 -2.72 -16.05
N ILE A 270 0.68 -3.11 -17.33
CA ILE A 270 0.24 -2.29 -18.49
C ILE A 270 -1.29 -2.24 -18.60
N LEU A 271 -1.99 -3.35 -18.30
CA LEU A 271 -3.45 -3.44 -18.41
C LEU A 271 -4.20 -2.85 -17.19
N ASN A 272 -3.55 -2.84 -16.03
CA ASN A 272 -4.16 -2.51 -14.73
C ASN A 272 -4.07 -1.03 -14.34
N HIS A 273 -3.83 -0.10 -15.29
CA HIS A 273 -3.93 1.32 -14.98
C HIS A 273 -5.35 1.66 -14.50
N GLU A 274 -5.48 2.23 -13.30
CA GLU A 274 -6.75 2.70 -12.75
C GLU A 274 -7.45 3.58 -13.78
N GLY A 275 -8.64 3.14 -14.24
CA GLY A 275 -9.39 3.79 -15.32
C GLY A 275 -9.39 3.06 -16.68
N SER A 276 -8.71 1.91 -16.82
CA SER A 276 -8.75 1.11 -18.06
C SER A 276 -10.13 0.52 -18.39
N GLY A 277 -11.02 0.45 -17.39
CA GLY A 277 -12.37 -0.10 -17.52
C GLY A 277 -12.42 -1.63 -17.71
N LEU A 278 -11.27 -2.31 -17.65
CA LEU A 278 -11.15 -3.76 -17.84
C LEU A 278 -10.45 -4.38 -16.64
N TYR A 279 -11.16 -5.26 -15.93
CA TYR A 279 -10.65 -5.94 -14.74
C TYR A 279 -10.62 -7.45 -14.94
N LYS A 280 -9.49 -8.07 -14.60
CA LYS A 280 -9.37 -9.53 -14.56
C LYS A 280 -10.16 -10.10 -13.39
N PRO A 281 -10.58 -11.38 -13.46
CA PRO A 281 -11.17 -12.05 -12.32
C PRO A 281 -10.30 -11.96 -11.07
N TRP A 282 -10.91 -11.63 -9.93
CA TRP A 282 -10.32 -11.52 -8.60
C TRP A 282 -9.26 -10.42 -8.41
N GLN A 283 -9.10 -9.52 -9.39
CA GLN A 283 -8.12 -8.44 -9.32
C GLN A 283 -8.37 -7.48 -8.15
N LEU A 284 -9.64 -7.26 -7.79
CA LEU A 284 -10.04 -6.31 -6.75
C LEU A 284 -10.28 -6.97 -5.38
N ARG A 285 -9.84 -8.22 -5.19
CA ARG A 285 -10.19 -9.02 -4.00
C ARG A 285 -9.76 -8.41 -2.66
N ASP A 286 -8.65 -7.69 -2.67
CA ASP A 286 -8.10 -7.04 -1.46
C ASP A 286 -8.55 -5.58 -1.31
N TYR A 287 -9.36 -5.07 -2.24
CA TYR A 287 -9.91 -3.71 -2.17
C TYR A 287 -11.07 -3.66 -1.18
N THR A 288 -11.31 -2.47 -0.62
CA THR A 288 -12.44 -2.25 0.28
C THR A 288 -13.70 -1.91 -0.54
N PRO A 289 -14.75 -2.76 -0.52
CA PRO A 289 -15.99 -2.48 -1.22
C PRO A 289 -16.81 -1.42 -0.47
N SER A 290 -17.48 -0.57 -1.24
CA SER A 290 -18.53 0.32 -0.76
C SER A 290 -19.60 0.44 -1.82
N SER A 291 -20.86 0.41 -1.43
CA SER A 291 -21.95 0.56 -2.39
C SER A 291 -22.30 2.02 -2.69
N VAL A 292 -22.87 2.21 -3.87
CA VAL A 292 -23.74 3.34 -4.20
C VAL A 292 -25.05 2.74 -4.67
N THR A 293 -26.13 3.01 -3.95
CA THR A 293 -27.46 2.53 -4.34
C THR A 293 -27.98 3.35 -5.51
N LEU A 294 -28.29 2.67 -6.62
CA LEU A 294 -28.82 3.29 -7.82
C LEU A 294 -30.31 3.58 -7.66
N LYS A 295 -30.74 4.74 -8.17
CA LYS A 295 -32.14 5.10 -8.31
C LYS A 295 -32.62 4.69 -9.70
N THR A 296 -33.62 3.84 -9.78
CA THR A 296 -34.00 3.14 -11.01
C THR A 296 -35.50 3.27 -11.29
N THR A 297 -35.88 3.06 -12.54
CA THR A 297 -37.26 2.70 -12.89
C THR A 297 -37.48 1.20 -12.75
N TYR A 298 -38.74 0.75 -12.69
CA TYR A 298 -39.05 -0.69 -12.61
C TYR A 298 -38.44 -1.50 -13.76
N ASP A 299 -38.38 -0.94 -14.97
CA ASP A 299 -37.80 -1.63 -16.13
C ASP A 299 -36.27 -1.60 -16.14
N GLU A 300 -35.68 -0.45 -15.80
CA GLU A 300 -34.22 -0.28 -15.71
C GLU A 300 -33.59 -1.20 -14.66
N LEU A 301 -34.29 -1.47 -13.56
CA LEU A 301 -33.86 -2.41 -12.53
C LEU A 301 -33.40 -3.75 -13.11
N PHE A 302 -34.17 -4.33 -14.02
CA PHE A 302 -33.86 -5.66 -14.59
C PHE A 302 -32.75 -5.61 -15.64
N ILE A 303 -32.54 -4.46 -16.26
CA ILE A 303 -31.40 -4.21 -17.16
C ILE A 303 -30.12 -4.20 -16.31
N LEU A 304 -30.08 -3.38 -15.26
CA LEU A 304 -28.89 -3.21 -14.41
C LEU A 304 -28.51 -4.48 -13.64
N ILE A 305 -29.48 -5.19 -13.08
CA ILE A 305 -29.24 -6.43 -12.31
C ILE A 305 -28.58 -7.52 -13.15
N LYS A 306 -28.83 -7.54 -14.46
CA LYS A 306 -28.21 -8.49 -15.38
C LYS A 306 -26.74 -8.18 -15.66
N GLU A 307 -26.36 -6.91 -15.61
CA GLU A 307 -25.01 -6.46 -15.96
C GLU A 307 -24.02 -6.62 -14.80
N LYS A 308 -22.75 -6.82 -15.17
CA LYS A 308 -21.61 -6.82 -14.25
C LYS A 308 -21.43 -5.45 -13.61
N ALA A 309 -20.89 -5.41 -12.40
CA ALA A 309 -20.65 -4.19 -11.64
C ALA A 309 -19.87 -3.15 -12.47
N MET A 310 -18.80 -3.56 -13.17
CA MET A 310 -17.95 -2.65 -13.96
C MET A 310 -18.64 -1.98 -15.16
N ILE A 311 -19.80 -2.49 -15.59
CA ILE A 311 -20.59 -1.93 -16.71
C ILE A 311 -21.64 -0.94 -16.18
N ARG A 312 -21.97 -1.01 -14.89
CA ARG A 312 -23.02 -0.17 -14.28
C ARG A 312 -22.54 1.27 -14.10
N PRO A 313 -23.46 2.25 -14.19
CA PRO A 313 -23.11 3.65 -13.97
C PRO A 313 -22.55 3.86 -12.55
N SER A 314 -21.55 4.73 -12.42
CA SER A 314 -20.89 5.06 -11.16
C SER A 314 -20.02 3.96 -10.55
N PHE A 315 -19.65 2.93 -11.33
CA PHE A 315 -18.60 2.00 -10.90
C PHE A 315 -17.24 2.71 -10.93
N GLU A 316 -16.51 2.66 -9.83
CA GLU A 316 -15.22 3.34 -9.69
C GLU A 316 -14.26 2.50 -8.86
N VAL A 317 -12.99 2.50 -9.25
CA VAL A 317 -11.88 1.93 -8.46
C VAL A 317 -10.88 3.03 -8.23
N LYS A 318 -10.61 3.34 -6.96
CA LYS A 318 -9.72 4.42 -6.56
C LYS A 318 -9.16 4.20 -5.17
N GLU A 319 -7.85 4.43 -4.99
CA GLU A 319 -7.19 4.46 -3.67
C GLU A 319 -7.46 3.19 -2.82
N GLY A 320 -7.40 2.00 -3.44
CA GLY A 320 -7.64 0.74 -2.72
C GLY A 320 -9.11 0.48 -2.35
N ARG A 321 -10.05 1.26 -2.90
CA ARG A 321 -11.50 1.10 -2.71
C ARG A 321 -12.19 0.82 -4.04
N VAL A 322 -13.29 0.08 -3.98
CA VAL A 322 -14.19 -0.16 -5.11
C VAL A 322 -15.59 0.32 -4.77
N ILE A 323 -16.09 1.25 -5.58
CA ILE A 323 -17.46 1.75 -5.52
C ILE A 323 -18.33 0.86 -6.41
N ILE A 324 -19.28 0.17 -5.79
CA ILE A 324 -20.14 -0.84 -6.42
C ILE A 324 -21.54 -0.26 -6.59
N PRO A 325 -22.00 -0.01 -7.83
CA PRO A 325 -23.38 0.37 -8.09
C PRO A 325 -24.32 -0.81 -7.84
N SER A 326 -25.21 -0.66 -6.88
CA SER A 326 -26.11 -1.72 -6.40
C SER A 326 -27.57 -1.31 -6.50
N VAL A 327 -28.44 -2.27 -6.71
CA VAL A 327 -29.89 -2.07 -6.67
C VAL A 327 -30.41 -2.39 -5.28
N PHE A 328 -31.21 -1.49 -4.70
CA PHE A 328 -32.03 -1.82 -3.54
C PHE A 328 -33.45 -1.32 -3.82
N ALA A 329 -34.38 -2.25 -4.05
CA ALA A 329 -35.74 -1.90 -4.45
C ALA A 329 -36.79 -2.81 -3.81
N LYS A 330 -37.96 -2.21 -3.53
CA LYS A 330 -39.20 -2.89 -3.17
C LYS A 330 -40.19 -2.80 -4.32
N ILE A 331 -40.79 -3.92 -4.69
CA ILE A 331 -41.83 -4.06 -5.70
C ILE A 331 -43.13 -4.40 -4.97
N GLN A 332 -44.10 -3.48 -5.03
CA GLN A 332 -45.41 -3.62 -4.39
C GLN A 332 -46.45 -4.06 -5.42
N GLY A 333 -47.23 -5.09 -5.09
CA GLY A 333 -48.26 -5.62 -5.98
C GLY A 333 -47.73 -6.58 -7.06
N LEU A 334 -48.60 -6.86 -8.03
CA LEU A 334 -48.34 -7.65 -9.23
C LEU A 334 -48.63 -6.87 -10.50
N SER A 335 -47.85 -7.14 -11.53
CA SER A 335 -48.13 -6.60 -12.86
C SER A 335 -49.29 -7.34 -13.52
N LYS A 336 -50.21 -6.59 -14.16
CA LYS A 336 -51.31 -7.15 -14.97
C LYS A 336 -50.81 -8.18 -15.97
N ASN A 337 -49.62 -7.97 -16.53
CA ASN A 337 -48.91 -9.00 -17.27
C ASN A 337 -48.27 -10.02 -16.31
N ARG A 338 -49.10 -10.95 -15.82
CA ARG A 338 -48.66 -11.99 -14.86
C ARG A 338 -47.50 -12.82 -15.40
N LYS A 339 -47.49 -13.13 -16.70
CA LYS A 339 -46.42 -13.91 -17.32
C LYS A 339 -45.08 -13.18 -17.18
N GLU A 340 -45.03 -11.90 -17.53
CA GLU A 340 -43.83 -11.08 -17.43
C GLU A 340 -43.36 -10.90 -15.98
N TYR A 341 -44.27 -10.64 -15.05
CA TYR A 341 -43.94 -10.55 -13.62
C TYR A 341 -43.20 -11.80 -13.12
N TRP A 342 -43.76 -12.98 -13.42
CA TRP A 342 -43.16 -14.25 -13.02
C TRP A 342 -41.85 -14.53 -13.77
N ASP A 343 -41.78 -14.22 -15.07
CA ASP A 343 -40.57 -14.39 -15.86
C ASP A 343 -39.42 -13.53 -15.30
N ARG A 344 -39.70 -12.27 -14.91
CA ARG A 344 -38.72 -11.36 -14.31
C ARG A 344 -38.17 -11.88 -12.97
N ILE A 345 -39.04 -12.20 -12.00
CA ILE A 345 -38.59 -12.70 -10.68
C ILE A 345 -37.89 -14.06 -10.78
N GLN A 346 -38.37 -14.96 -11.63
CA GLN A 346 -37.76 -16.29 -11.83
C GLN A 346 -36.38 -16.16 -12.49
N THR A 347 -36.23 -15.26 -13.47
CA THR A 347 -34.95 -15.02 -14.14
C THR A 347 -33.89 -14.56 -13.16
N ILE A 348 -34.18 -13.50 -12.38
CA ILE A 348 -33.20 -12.98 -11.42
C ILE A 348 -32.90 -13.95 -10.27
N SER A 349 -33.86 -14.82 -9.92
CA SER A 349 -33.67 -15.87 -8.91
C SER A 349 -32.83 -17.06 -9.39
N GLN A 350 -32.65 -17.21 -10.71
CA GLN A 350 -31.92 -18.32 -11.32
C GLN A 350 -30.45 -18.01 -11.65
N TYR A 351 -30.01 -16.76 -11.50
CA TYR A 351 -28.58 -16.46 -11.66
C TYR A 351 -27.74 -17.21 -10.63
N GLU A 352 -26.49 -17.51 -11.00
CA GLU A 352 -25.59 -18.34 -10.20
C GLU A 352 -25.33 -17.76 -8.80
N GLN A 353 -25.26 -16.43 -8.70
CA GLN A 353 -25.02 -15.70 -7.46
C GLN A 353 -26.30 -15.08 -6.89
N SER A 354 -27.44 -15.77 -7.02
CA SER A 354 -28.72 -15.34 -6.45
C SER A 354 -29.16 -16.21 -5.28
N LEU A 355 -29.78 -15.57 -4.29
CA LEU A 355 -30.44 -16.24 -3.17
C LEU A 355 -31.89 -15.77 -3.08
N LEU A 356 -32.81 -16.72 -3.29
CA LEU A 356 -34.23 -16.51 -3.14
C LEU A 356 -34.68 -16.84 -1.70
N ILE A 357 -35.21 -15.85 -1.00
CA ILE A 357 -35.73 -15.93 0.36
C ILE A 357 -37.26 -15.85 0.30
N ARG A 358 -37.93 -16.87 0.84
CA ARG A 358 -39.40 -17.00 0.83
C ARG A 358 -40.01 -17.20 2.21
N ARG A 359 -39.17 -17.23 3.25
CA ARG A 359 -39.58 -17.48 4.64
C ARG A 359 -39.00 -16.38 5.51
N PHE A 360 -39.83 -15.85 6.39
CA PHE A 360 -39.46 -14.79 7.32
C PHE A 360 -39.77 -15.22 8.76
N PRO A 361 -38.96 -14.80 9.75
CA PRO A 361 -37.68 -14.12 9.56
C PRO A 361 -36.64 -15.04 8.89
N PHE A 362 -35.70 -14.47 8.14
CA PHE A 362 -34.59 -15.22 7.53
C PHE A 362 -33.28 -15.05 8.30
N THR A 363 -33.31 -14.22 9.34
CA THR A 363 -32.27 -14.07 10.34
C THR A 363 -32.71 -14.70 11.67
N ASN A 364 -31.72 -14.99 12.52
CA ASN A 364 -31.96 -15.41 13.90
C ASN A 364 -31.72 -14.23 14.84
N SER A 365 -32.58 -14.04 15.84
CA SER A 365 -32.31 -13.09 16.91
C SER A 365 -31.22 -13.63 17.83
N VAL A 366 -30.25 -12.77 18.16
CA VAL A 366 -29.18 -13.11 19.11
C VAL A 366 -29.25 -12.13 20.29
N ASN A 367 -29.33 -12.69 21.50
CA ASN A 367 -29.46 -11.96 22.76
C ASN A 367 -28.12 -11.75 23.50
N ASN A 368 -26.99 -11.93 22.81
CA ASN A 368 -25.67 -11.71 23.41
C ASN A 368 -25.44 -10.20 23.63
N ASP A 369 -24.90 -9.84 24.80
CA ASP A 369 -24.56 -8.44 25.09
C ASP A 369 -23.20 -8.07 24.48
N PHE A 370 -23.22 -7.26 23.41
CA PHE A 370 -22.03 -6.77 22.71
C PHE A 370 -21.64 -5.33 23.13
N ARG A 371 -22.23 -4.74 24.17
CA ARG A 371 -21.94 -3.34 24.56
C ARG A 371 -20.47 -3.08 24.82
N PHE A 372 -19.82 -3.98 25.58
CA PHE A 372 -18.38 -3.86 25.86
C PHE A 372 -17.53 -4.05 24.61
N HIS A 373 -17.89 -5.01 23.75
CA HIS A 373 -17.21 -5.27 22.49
C HIS A 373 -17.27 -4.06 21.56
N TYR A 374 -18.45 -3.46 21.40
CA TYR A 374 -18.66 -2.25 20.61
C TYR A 374 -17.77 -1.10 21.12
N ARG A 375 -17.86 -0.77 22.41
CA ARG A 375 -17.08 0.33 23.02
C ARG A 375 -15.57 0.10 22.90
N SER A 376 -15.11 -1.13 23.07
CA SER A 376 -13.69 -1.48 22.94
C SER A 376 -13.15 -1.37 21.50
N ALA A 377 -14.03 -1.48 20.51
CA ALA A 377 -13.68 -1.41 19.11
C ALA A 377 -13.67 0.04 18.55
N LEU A 378 -14.03 1.04 19.35
CA LEU A 378 -14.03 2.43 18.91
C LEU A 378 -12.59 2.98 18.76
N ASP A 379 -12.38 3.82 17.75
CA ASP A 379 -11.19 4.65 17.58
C ASP A 379 -11.30 5.96 18.37
N SER A 380 -10.29 6.83 18.26
CA SER A 380 -10.27 8.13 18.94
C SER A 380 -11.35 9.09 18.48
N GLU A 381 -12.00 8.84 17.34
CA GLU A 381 -13.09 9.64 16.78
C GLU A 381 -14.46 9.07 17.15
N GLY A 382 -14.51 7.97 17.91
CA GLY A 382 -15.75 7.29 18.27
C GLY A 382 -16.37 6.48 17.14
N LEU A 383 -15.59 6.11 16.11
CA LEU A 383 -16.02 5.22 15.03
C LEU A 383 -15.44 3.82 15.25
N LEU A 384 -16.13 2.78 14.75
CA LEU A 384 -15.61 1.41 14.84
C LEU A 384 -14.34 1.26 14.00
N ASP A 385 -13.27 0.77 14.60
CA ASP A 385 -12.00 0.46 13.96
C ASP A 385 -12.04 -0.95 13.32
N PRO A 386 -11.93 -1.07 11.98
CA PRO A 386 -11.96 -2.36 11.29
C PRO A 386 -10.88 -3.35 11.75
N GLU A 387 -9.66 -2.87 12.04
CA GLU A 387 -8.55 -3.73 12.46
C GLU A 387 -8.79 -4.26 13.87
N LYS A 388 -9.26 -3.40 14.79
CA LYS A 388 -9.63 -3.84 16.16
C LYS A 388 -10.75 -4.87 16.13
N MET A 389 -11.76 -4.68 15.27
CA MET A 389 -12.85 -5.65 15.12
C MET A 389 -12.35 -6.99 14.60
N ALA A 390 -11.58 -7.00 13.50
CA ALA A 390 -11.09 -8.22 12.86
C ALA A 390 -10.11 -9.01 13.75
N GLY A 391 -9.31 -8.31 14.55
CA GLY A 391 -8.38 -8.92 15.51
C GLY A 391 -9.02 -9.41 16.82
N ALA A 392 -10.30 -9.12 17.06
CA ALA A 392 -10.95 -9.45 18.32
C ALA A 392 -11.36 -10.93 18.42
N HIS A 393 -11.38 -11.45 19.65
CA HIS A 393 -11.79 -12.84 19.94
C HIS A 393 -13.26 -13.15 19.59
N TYR A 394 -14.13 -12.13 19.52
CA TYR A 394 -15.53 -12.28 19.15
C TYR A 394 -15.76 -12.23 17.62
N TRP A 395 -14.73 -11.96 16.83
CA TRP A 395 -14.84 -11.88 15.37
C TRP A 395 -15.13 -13.25 14.76
N LYS A 396 -16.32 -13.42 14.19
CA LYS A 396 -16.77 -14.72 13.66
C LYS A 396 -16.23 -15.06 12.26
N TYR A 397 -15.58 -14.10 11.60
CA TYR A 397 -15.25 -14.18 10.18
C TYR A 397 -13.76 -14.46 9.91
N GLN A 398 -12.99 -14.88 10.93
CA GLN A 398 -11.54 -15.14 10.82
C GLN A 398 -11.16 -16.16 9.75
N HIS A 399 -12.06 -17.07 9.40
CA HIS A 399 -11.84 -18.11 8.38
C HIS A 399 -11.96 -17.58 6.93
N LEU A 400 -12.45 -16.36 6.74
CA LEU A 400 -12.61 -15.75 5.42
C LEU A 400 -11.28 -15.14 4.92
N PRO A 401 -11.11 -14.92 3.60
CA PRO A 401 -9.97 -14.16 3.08
C PRO A 401 -9.88 -12.76 3.68
N THR A 402 -8.65 -12.26 3.92
CA THR A 402 -8.41 -10.97 4.60
C THR A 402 -9.12 -9.79 3.93
N GLY A 403 -9.09 -9.68 2.60
CA GLY A 403 -9.80 -8.62 1.87
C GLY A 403 -11.31 -8.62 2.14
N LEU A 404 -11.94 -9.80 2.19
CA LEU A 404 -13.36 -9.94 2.52
C LEU A 404 -13.64 -9.58 3.99
N GLN A 405 -12.78 -10.00 4.92
CA GLN A 405 -12.92 -9.61 6.33
C GLN A 405 -12.86 -8.09 6.49
N ASN A 406 -11.92 -7.43 5.83
CA ASN A 406 -11.78 -5.97 5.82
C ASN A 406 -13.02 -5.30 5.23
N GLY A 407 -13.57 -5.82 4.13
CA GLY A 407 -14.80 -5.30 3.54
C GLY A 407 -16.01 -5.43 4.47
N ILE A 408 -16.17 -6.57 5.15
CA ILE A 408 -17.25 -6.76 6.14
C ILE A 408 -17.07 -5.80 7.30
N ALA A 409 -15.86 -5.69 7.85
CA ALA A 409 -15.55 -4.80 8.97
C ALA A 409 -15.81 -3.32 8.61
N MET A 410 -15.45 -2.90 7.39
CA MET A 410 -15.74 -1.56 6.90
C MET A 410 -17.24 -1.31 6.72
N ALA A 411 -17.98 -2.27 6.17
CA ALA A 411 -19.43 -2.16 6.04
C ALA A 411 -20.11 -2.01 7.42
N ILE A 412 -19.64 -2.76 8.42
CA ILE A 412 -20.10 -2.65 9.82
C ILE A 412 -19.82 -1.27 10.39
N ARG A 413 -18.59 -0.76 10.22
CA ARG A 413 -18.23 0.61 10.62
C ARG A 413 -19.19 1.61 10.01
N ASN A 414 -19.45 1.52 8.71
CA ASN A 414 -20.25 2.50 7.98
C ASN A 414 -21.73 2.50 8.40
N ILE A 415 -22.37 1.33 8.53
CA ILE A 415 -23.78 1.28 8.97
C ILE A 415 -23.95 1.72 10.42
N CYS A 416 -22.94 1.52 11.28
CA CYS A 416 -22.98 2.03 12.66
C CYS A 416 -22.68 3.53 12.71
N ALA A 417 -21.80 4.03 11.85
CA ALA A 417 -21.50 5.46 11.77
C ALA A 417 -22.70 6.28 11.27
N ARG A 418 -23.47 5.72 10.32
CA ARG A 418 -24.70 6.31 9.78
C ARG A 418 -25.85 5.30 9.82
N PRO A 419 -26.52 5.13 10.96
CA PRO A 419 -27.64 4.20 11.10
C PRO A 419 -28.85 4.65 10.29
N TYR A 420 -29.20 3.87 9.27
CA TYR A 420 -30.47 4.04 8.54
C TYR A 420 -31.58 3.10 9.05
N LEU A 421 -31.30 2.32 10.10
CA LEU A 421 -32.30 1.55 10.82
C LEU A 421 -33.10 2.51 11.71
N LYS A 422 -34.43 2.45 11.63
CA LYS A 422 -35.33 3.27 12.45
C LYS A 422 -35.16 2.89 13.94
N PRO A 423 -34.99 3.88 14.84
CA PRO A 423 -34.88 3.63 16.28
C PRO A 423 -36.23 3.17 16.85
N LEU A 424 -36.19 2.34 17.89
CA LEU A 424 -37.37 2.05 18.70
C LEU A 424 -37.73 3.23 19.61
N PRO A 425 -38.98 3.31 20.12
CA PRO A 425 -39.33 4.31 21.12
C PRO A 425 -38.36 4.27 22.31
N GLN A 426 -37.78 5.42 22.64
CA GLN A 426 -36.80 5.60 23.74
C GLN A 426 -35.44 4.91 23.56
N GLU A 427 -35.15 4.32 22.40
CA GLU A 427 -33.82 3.76 22.11
C GLU A 427 -32.83 4.89 21.82
N SER A 428 -31.71 4.90 22.54
CA SER A 428 -30.63 5.85 22.30
C SER A 428 -29.86 5.54 21.01
N GLU A 429 -29.17 6.54 20.47
CA GLU A 429 -28.33 6.34 19.28
C GLU A 429 -27.22 5.31 19.54
N GLU A 430 -26.65 5.28 20.75
CA GLU A 430 -25.64 4.29 21.13
C GLU A 430 -26.23 2.86 21.12
N GLU A 431 -27.43 2.67 21.69
CA GLU A 431 -28.11 1.37 21.70
C GLU A 431 -28.42 0.88 20.29
N LEU A 432 -28.85 1.79 19.40
CA LEU A 432 -29.08 1.48 17.99
C LEU A 432 -27.80 1.02 17.29
N LYS A 433 -26.68 1.69 17.51
CA LYS A 433 -25.37 1.31 16.94
C LYS A 433 -24.89 -0.03 17.47
N ILE A 434 -25.04 -0.28 18.77
CA ILE A 434 -24.71 -1.56 19.40
C ILE A 434 -25.60 -2.68 18.85
N TYR A 435 -26.88 -2.40 18.61
CA TYR A 435 -27.79 -3.35 17.97
C TYR A 435 -27.31 -3.72 16.56
N LEU A 436 -27.03 -2.73 15.71
CA LEU A 436 -26.50 -2.95 14.34
C LEU A 436 -25.19 -3.75 14.35
N PHE A 437 -24.27 -3.37 15.23
CA PHE A 437 -23.01 -4.09 15.42
C PHE A 437 -23.24 -5.56 15.80
N THR A 438 -24.16 -5.83 16.73
CA THR A 438 -24.51 -7.18 17.18
C THR A 438 -25.08 -8.03 16.05
N GLN A 439 -26.05 -7.49 15.30
CA GLN A 439 -26.70 -8.21 14.21
C GLN A 439 -25.74 -8.48 13.04
N SER A 440 -24.80 -7.57 12.80
CA SER A 440 -23.80 -7.73 11.74
C SER A 440 -22.78 -8.84 12.02
N MET A 441 -22.72 -9.36 13.24
CA MET A 441 -21.93 -10.55 13.61
C MET A 441 -22.70 -11.87 13.39
N GLN A 442 -23.91 -11.81 12.79
CA GLN A 442 -24.78 -12.97 12.60
C GLN A 442 -25.12 -13.20 11.11
N ILE A 443 -24.20 -12.88 10.18
CA ILE A 443 -24.45 -13.10 8.75
C ILE A 443 -24.66 -14.62 8.51
N PRO A 444 -25.79 -15.04 7.93
CA PRO A 444 -26.07 -16.46 7.66
C PRO A 444 -25.02 -17.10 6.74
N PRO A 445 -24.67 -18.39 6.93
CA PRO A 445 -23.66 -19.07 6.11
C PRO A 445 -23.93 -19.05 4.60
N SER A 446 -25.20 -19.12 4.19
CA SER A 446 -25.60 -19.04 2.78
C SER A 446 -25.25 -17.68 2.15
N ILE A 447 -25.36 -16.60 2.93
CA ILE A 447 -25.03 -15.24 2.48
C ILE A 447 -23.52 -15.02 2.53
N LEU A 448 -22.82 -15.53 3.56
CA LEU A 448 -21.35 -15.52 3.58
C LEU A 448 -20.74 -16.23 2.37
N LYS A 449 -21.37 -17.31 1.89
CA LYS A 449 -20.94 -18.00 0.67
C LYS A 449 -21.07 -17.11 -0.57
N LEU A 450 -22.17 -16.36 -0.71
CA LEU A 450 -22.35 -15.41 -1.81
C LEU A 450 -21.29 -14.30 -1.76
N MET A 451 -21.05 -13.74 -0.57
CA MET A 451 -20.04 -12.68 -0.40
C MET A 451 -18.62 -13.18 -0.73
N GLN A 452 -18.30 -14.44 -0.44
CA GLN A 452 -17.01 -15.05 -0.84
C GLN A 452 -16.87 -15.25 -2.35
N GLN A 453 -17.99 -15.39 -3.07
CA GLN A 453 -18.01 -15.53 -4.52
C GLN A 453 -18.08 -14.18 -5.25
N PHE A 454 -18.21 -13.08 -4.51
CA PHE A 454 -18.33 -11.76 -5.08
C PHE A 454 -16.97 -11.22 -5.53
N ASP A 455 -16.73 -11.26 -6.83
CA ASP A 455 -15.66 -10.52 -7.48
C ASP A 455 -16.17 -9.13 -7.85
N TYR A 456 -15.66 -8.10 -7.19
CA TYR A 456 -16.32 -6.78 -7.12
C TYR A 456 -16.54 -6.08 -8.46
N SER A 457 -15.79 -6.41 -9.51
CA SER A 457 -16.00 -5.86 -10.86
C SER A 457 -16.96 -6.70 -11.72
N GLN A 458 -17.27 -7.93 -11.31
CA GLN A 458 -18.02 -8.92 -12.09
C GLN A 458 -19.50 -8.95 -11.68
N ASP A 459 -20.12 -10.13 -11.67
CA ASP A 459 -21.52 -10.30 -11.31
C ASP A 459 -21.75 -9.92 -9.84
N VAL A 460 -22.72 -9.03 -9.61
CA VAL A 460 -23.12 -8.62 -8.26
C VAL A 460 -24.06 -9.68 -7.65
N PRO A 461 -23.80 -10.22 -6.44
CA PRO A 461 -24.69 -11.16 -5.79
C PRO A 461 -26.04 -10.53 -5.45
N LYS A 462 -27.11 -11.34 -5.53
CA LYS A 462 -28.49 -10.87 -5.48
C LYS A 462 -29.27 -11.54 -4.36
N ILE A 463 -29.89 -10.74 -3.50
CA ILE A 463 -30.83 -11.18 -2.48
C ILE A 463 -32.24 -10.88 -2.98
N ILE A 464 -32.98 -11.92 -3.36
CA ILE A 464 -34.35 -11.80 -3.85
C ILE A 464 -35.28 -12.24 -2.73
N LEU A 465 -36.08 -11.31 -2.22
CA LEU A 465 -37.02 -11.56 -1.13
C LEU A 465 -38.43 -11.62 -1.70
N TYR A 466 -39.19 -12.64 -1.36
CA TYR A 466 -40.60 -12.76 -1.73
C TYR A 466 -41.45 -12.85 -0.47
N ASN A 467 -41.94 -11.70 0.00
CA ASN A 467 -42.76 -11.58 1.20
C ASN A 467 -44.24 -11.55 0.82
N ASN A 468 -44.88 -12.72 0.90
CA ASN A 468 -46.32 -12.88 0.71
C ASN A 468 -47.08 -13.10 2.03
N GLU A 469 -46.41 -12.91 3.16
CA GLU A 469 -46.92 -13.03 4.54
C GLU A 469 -47.43 -14.43 4.97
N LEU A 470 -47.51 -15.39 4.05
CA LEU A 470 -47.89 -16.78 4.36
C LEU A 470 -46.82 -17.54 5.15
N ASN A 471 -45.56 -17.17 4.99
CA ASN A 471 -44.41 -17.84 5.59
C ASN A 471 -43.71 -16.97 6.65
N GLY A 472 -44.50 -16.14 7.34
CA GLY A 472 -44.04 -15.17 8.34
C GLY A 472 -43.83 -13.76 7.76
N THR A 473 -43.42 -12.84 8.62
CA THR A 473 -43.25 -11.41 8.30
C THR A 473 -41.83 -10.95 8.58
N MET A 474 -41.36 -9.94 7.85
CA MET A 474 -40.05 -9.33 8.08
C MET A 474 -39.91 -8.80 9.52
N VAL A 475 -38.73 -8.97 10.10
CA VAL A 475 -38.40 -8.46 11.43
C VAL A 475 -37.23 -7.47 11.40
N ARG A 476 -37.00 -6.77 12.51
CA ARG A 476 -35.93 -5.77 12.63
C ARG A 476 -34.52 -6.32 12.37
N THR A 477 -34.24 -7.57 12.76
CA THR A 477 -32.93 -8.21 12.50
C THR A 477 -32.71 -8.48 11.01
N ASP A 478 -33.77 -8.81 10.27
CA ASP A 478 -33.70 -8.96 8.81
C ASP A 478 -33.30 -7.62 8.17
N ALA A 479 -33.93 -6.52 8.59
CA ALA A 479 -33.64 -5.18 8.10
C ALA A 479 -32.20 -4.74 8.40
N ALA A 480 -31.67 -5.04 9.59
CA ALA A 480 -30.28 -4.77 9.94
C ALA A 480 -29.30 -5.52 9.02
N LEU A 481 -29.60 -6.78 8.68
CA LEU A 481 -28.79 -7.53 7.72
C LEU A 481 -28.89 -6.94 6.31
N LEU A 482 -30.08 -6.57 5.83
CA LEU A 482 -30.24 -5.95 4.52
C LEU A 482 -29.44 -4.64 4.38
N LEU A 483 -29.38 -3.82 5.44
CA LEU A 483 -28.54 -2.61 5.46
C LEU A 483 -27.06 -2.94 5.30
N LEU A 484 -26.57 -3.98 5.99
CA LEU A 484 -25.19 -4.43 5.87
C LEU A 484 -24.88 -4.91 4.45
N LEU A 485 -25.77 -5.71 3.86
CA LEU A 485 -25.59 -6.25 2.50
C LEU A 485 -25.67 -5.15 1.45
N ASN A 486 -26.58 -4.19 1.60
CA ASN A 486 -26.62 -2.99 0.76
C ASN A 486 -25.31 -2.22 0.88
N GLN A 487 -24.82 -1.93 2.10
CA GLN A 487 -23.58 -1.19 2.32
C GLN A 487 -22.35 -1.90 1.70
N PHE A 488 -22.33 -3.24 1.70
CA PHE A 488 -21.29 -4.04 1.08
C PHE A 488 -21.38 -4.04 -0.46
N GLY A 489 -22.56 -3.83 -1.03
CA GLY A 489 -22.77 -3.70 -2.48
C GLY A 489 -23.53 -4.84 -3.14
N LEU A 490 -24.32 -5.60 -2.40
CA LEU A 490 -25.20 -6.62 -2.98
C LEU A 490 -26.48 -5.99 -3.54
N ASP A 491 -27.02 -6.59 -4.61
CA ASP A 491 -28.34 -6.23 -5.12
C ASP A 491 -29.42 -6.85 -4.22
N ILE A 492 -30.44 -6.07 -3.87
CA ILE A 492 -31.56 -6.47 -3.01
C ILE A 492 -32.87 -6.11 -3.70
N VAL A 493 -33.72 -7.11 -3.94
CA VAL A 493 -35.06 -6.91 -4.52
C VAL A 493 -36.11 -7.58 -3.66
N LEU A 494 -36.99 -6.79 -3.06
CA LEU A 494 -38.09 -7.24 -2.21
C LEU A 494 -39.42 -7.18 -2.95
N TYR A 495 -40.02 -8.33 -3.21
CA TYR A 495 -41.38 -8.44 -3.72
C TYR A 495 -42.37 -8.55 -2.56
N ASN A 496 -43.38 -7.69 -2.57
CA ASN A 496 -44.50 -7.70 -1.64
C ASN A 496 -45.83 -7.66 -2.43
N PRO A 497 -46.36 -8.83 -2.83
CA PRO A 497 -47.62 -8.95 -3.56
C PRO A 497 -48.84 -8.27 -2.90
N PRO A 498 -49.01 -8.32 -1.56
CA PRO A 498 -50.11 -7.64 -0.88
C PRO A 498 -49.97 -6.11 -0.82
N GLY A 499 -48.81 -5.54 -1.14
CA GLY A 499 -48.56 -4.10 -1.00
C GLY A 499 -48.61 -3.61 0.44
N HIS A 500 -48.31 -4.49 1.40
CA HIS A 500 -48.28 -4.14 2.82
C HIS A 500 -46.93 -3.54 3.23
N ASN A 501 -46.93 -2.80 4.34
CA ASN A 501 -45.71 -2.26 4.94
C ASN A 501 -44.90 -3.40 5.56
N ASP A 502 -43.62 -3.50 5.21
CA ASP A 502 -42.68 -4.47 5.78
C ASP A 502 -41.34 -3.80 6.12
N ILE A 503 -40.48 -3.58 5.13
CA ILE A 503 -39.17 -2.96 5.28
C ILE A 503 -39.28 -1.48 5.69
N GLU A 504 -40.37 -0.81 5.30
CA GLU A 504 -40.70 0.56 5.70
C GLU A 504 -40.79 0.69 7.22
N ASN A 505 -41.18 -0.36 7.93
CA ASN A 505 -41.31 -0.32 9.38
C ASN A 505 -39.94 -0.21 10.07
N PHE A 506 -38.86 -0.57 9.38
CA PHE A 506 -37.53 -0.72 9.98
C PHE A 506 -36.44 0.14 9.33
N ILE A 507 -36.53 0.49 8.05
CA ILE A 507 -35.49 1.23 7.33
C ILE A 507 -35.98 2.62 6.93
N ALA A 508 -35.12 3.63 7.07
CA ALA A 508 -35.36 5.00 6.65
C ALA A 508 -35.65 5.10 5.14
N GLU A 509 -36.53 6.04 4.78
CA GLU A 509 -36.88 6.31 3.38
C GLU A 509 -35.67 6.87 2.61
N GLY A 510 -35.60 6.59 1.31
CA GLY A 510 -34.55 7.10 0.41
C GLY A 510 -33.31 6.19 0.25
N LEU A 511 -33.22 5.09 1.00
CA LEU A 511 -32.19 4.06 0.78
C LEU A 511 -32.56 3.00 -0.27
N TYR A 512 -33.84 2.90 -0.63
CA TYR A 512 -34.33 1.94 -1.60
C TYR A 512 -35.46 2.56 -2.41
N ASP A 513 -35.63 2.08 -3.64
CA ASP A 513 -36.74 2.47 -4.49
C ASP A 513 -38.01 1.69 -4.14
N VAL A 514 -39.17 2.30 -4.34
CA VAL A 514 -40.48 1.64 -4.21
C VAL A 514 -41.18 1.71 -5.57
N HIS A 515 -41.46 0.55 -6.16
CA HIS A 515 -42.18 0.42 -7.42
C HIS A 515 -43.56 -0.18 -7.17
N TRP A 516 -44.60 0.62 -7.41
CA TRP A 516 -45.99 0.16 -7.35
C TRP A 516 -46.40 -0.46 -8.68
N LEU A 517 -46.91 -1.68 -8.63
CA LEU A 517 -47.54 -2.38 -9.74
C LEU A 517 -49.06 -2.27 -9.65
N GLU A 518 -49.74 -2.69 -10.72
CA GLU A 518 -51.14 -2.37 -10.97
C GLU A 518 -52.14 -3.08 -10.05
N ASP A 519 -51.83 -4.32 -9.63
CA ASP A 519 -52.77 -5.14 -8.86
C ASP A 519 -52.24 -5.50 -7.48
N VAL A 520 -53.08 -5.41 -6.46
CA VAL A 520 -52.81 -5.91 -5.11
C VAL A 520 -53.38 -7.31 -4.97
N VAL A 521 -52.56 -8.29 -4.61
CA VAL A 521 -52.98 -9.70 -4.49
C VAL A 521 -52.50 -10.30 -3.18
N PHE A 522 -53.46 -10.71 -2.36
CA PHE A 522 -53.22 -11.39 -1.08
C PHE A 522 -52.90 -12.88 -1.29
N GLU A 523 -52.13 -13.45 -0.36
CA GLU A 523 -51.85 -14.89 -0.29
C GLU A 523 -51.28 -15.47 -1.60
N GLN A 524 -50.65 -14.63 -2.42
CA GLN A 524 -50.06 -15.08 -3.69
C GLN A 524 -48.82 -15.94 -3.38
N GLU A 525 -48.95 -17.25 -3.58
CA GLU A 525 -47.81 -18.16 -3.48
C GLU A 525 -46.80 -17.93 -4.60
N PHE A 526 -45.52 -18.17 -4.29
CA PHE A 526 -44.44 -18.11 -5.27
C PHE A 526 -44.59 -19.20 -6.33
N LYS A 527 -44.66 -18.81 -7.61
CA LYS A 527 -44.74 -19.78 -8.71
C LYS A 527 -43.35 -20.27 -9.10
N GLU A 528 -43.15 -21.58 -9.01
CA GLU A 528 -41.92 -22.22 -9.48
C GLU A 528 -41.79 -22.12 -11.02
N PRO A 529 -40.56 -21.95 -11.54
CA PRO A 529 -40.32 -22.01 -12.97
C PRO A 529 -40.60 -23.42 -13.50
N SER A 530 -41.15 -23.53 -14.71
CA SER A 530 -41.37 -24.84 -15.34
C SER A 530 -40.04 -25.56 -15.60
N PHE A 531 -40.05 -26.90 -15.51
CA PHE A 531 -38.85 -27.73 -15.71
C PHE A 531 -38.14 -27.45 -17.06
N LEU A 532 -38.93 -27.29 -18.14
CA LEU A 532 -38.42 -26.94 -19.46
C LEU A 532 -37.72 -25.57 -19.49
N LYS A 533 -38.27 -24.56 -18.81
CA LYS A 533 -37.63 -23.23 -18.71
C LYS A 533 -36.31 -23.28 -17.94
N LYS A 534 -36.26 -24.07 -16.87
CA LYS A 534 -35.04 -24.24 -16.05
C LYS A 534 -33.88 -24.84 -16.86
N VAL A 535 -34.15 -25.85 -17.68
CA VAL A 535 -33.14 -26.49 -18.56
C VAL A 535 -32.70 -25.55 -19.68
N LEU A 536 -33.64 -24.83 -20.31
CA LEU A 536 -33.33 -23.89 -21.40
C LEU A 536 -32.45 -22.72 -20.93
N PHE A 537 -32.76 -22.17 -19.75
CA PHE A 537 -31.99 -21.07 -19.16
C PHE A 537 -30.58 -21.49 -18.74
N GLN A 538 -30.43 -22.69 -18.16
CA GLN A 538 -29.11 -23.25 -17.85
C GLN A 538 -28.26 -23.51 -19.10
N GLY A 539 -28.88 -23.89 -20.23
CA GLY A 539 -28.20 -24.03 -21.53
C GLY A 539 -27.72 -22.69 -22.10
N LEU A 540 -28.55 -21.64 -22.00
CA LEU A 540 -28.18 -20.28 -22.43
C LEU A 540 -27.05 -19.67 -21.60
N LEU A 541 -27.06 -19.87 -20.27
CA LEU A 541 -26.00 -19.42 -19.38
C LEU A 541 -24.66 -20.12 -19.64
N LYS A 542 -24.68 -21.39 -20.06
CA LYS A 542 -23.46 -22.12 -20.47
C LYS A 542 -22.89 -21.56 -21.78
N ASN A 543 -23.73 -21.33 -22.78
CA ASN A 543 -23.29 -20.82 -24.08
C ASN A 543 -22.74 -19.38 -24.03
N LEU A 544 -23.20 -18.55 -23.09
CA LEU A 544 -22.67 -17.20 -22.86
C LEU A 544 -21.31 -17.19 -22.13
N LYS A 545 -20.92 -18.29 -21.48
CA LYS A 545 -19.64 -18.41 -20.76
C LYS A 545 -18.47 -18.88 -21.63
N GLY A 546 -18.70 -19.17 -22.91
CA GLY A 546 -17.65 -19.55 -23.84
C GLY A 546 -16.92 -20.85 -23.45
N ASP A 547 -17.68 -21.89 -23.14
CA ASP A 547 -17.21 -23.28 -23.29
C ASP A 547 -17.39 -23.75 -24.74
#